data_AF-A0A553Q5J0-F1
#
_entry.id   AF-A0A553Q5J0-F1
#
_cell.length_a   1.000
_cell.length_b   1.000
_cell.length_c   1.000
_cell.angle_alpha   90.00
_cell.angle_beta   90.00
_cell.angle_gamma   90.00
#
_symmetry.space_group_name_H-M   'P 1'
#
loop_
_entity.id
_entity.type
_entity.pdbx_description
1 polymer ?
#
loop_
_entity_poly.entity_id
_entity_poly.type
_entity_poly.pdbx_seq_one_letter_code
_entity_poly.pdbx_strand_id
1 'polypeptide(L)'
;KSGSDATLCASLLMPNESVTMTVSLLGENDAPTQLFQQSSQTDFHRCFHFQAPTVADESVQKMSVVVQGSSFRMTEERKVMFRSYLPVTFIQTDKPIYNPGQTG
;
A
#
# COMPACT_ATOMS: atom_id res chain seq x y z
N LYS A 1 4.67 -0.39 -4.48
CA LYS A 1 6.06 0.12 -4.52
C LYS A 1 6.28 0.98 -3.28
N SER A 2 7.47 1.01 -2.72
CA SER A 2 7.74 1.89 -1.58
C SER A 2 7.61 3.37 -1.98
N GLY A 3 7.04 4.20 -1.10
CA GLY A 3 6.88 5.65 -1.30
C GLY A 3 5.95 6.07 -2.44
N SER A 4 5.27 5.12 -3.11
CA SER A 4 4.35 5.42 -4.22
C SER A 4 2.93 5.71 -3.73
N ASP A 5 2.18 6.49 -4.50
CA ASP A 5 0.72 6.50 -4.40
C ASP A 5 0.18 5.12 -4.75
N ALA A 6 -0.52 4.51 -3.80
CA ALA A 6 -1.13 3.20 -3.93
C ALA A 6 -2.64 3.32 -3.74
N THR A 7 -3.39 2.43 -4.38
CA THR A 7 -4.85 2.35 -4.25
C THR A 7 -5.21 1.05 -3.56
N LEU A 8 -6.10 1.11 -2.58
CA LEU A 8 -6.69 -0.05 -1.93
C LEU A 8 -8.21 0.03 -2.08
N CYS A 9 -8.82 -1.06 -2.56
CA CYS A 9 -10.26 -1.18 -2.72
C CYS A 9 -10.83 -2.16 -1.70
N ALA A 10 -11.96 -1.80 -1.11
CA ALA A 10 -12.69 -2.60 -0.15
C ALA A 10 -14.13 -2.79 -0.63
N SER A 11 -14.61 -4.03 -0.49
CA SER A 11 -15.99 -4.40 -0.78
C SER A 11 -16.63 -5.02 0.45
N LEU A 12 -17.80 -4.55 0.81
CA LEU A 12 -18.67 -5.19 1.79
C LEU A 12 -19.93 -5.67 1.06
N LEU A 13 -20.32 -6.91 1.29
CA LEU A 13 -21.46 -7.54 0.64
C LEU A 13 -22.39 -8.12 1.71
N MET A 14 -23.68 -7.82 1.59
CA MET A 14 -24.79 -8.32 2.39
C MET A 14 -24.53 -8.28 3.91
N PRO A 15 -24.26 -7.10 4.50
CA PRO A 15 -24.16 -6.99 5.95
C PRO A 15 -25.54 -7.18 6.59
N ASN A 16 -25.62 -8.07 7.60
CA ASN A 16 -26.86 -8.30 8.35
C ASN A 16 -27.06 -7.29 9.50
N GLU A 17 -26.04 -6.49 9.80
CA GLU A 17 -26.07 -5.43 10.82
C GLU A 17 -25.19 -4.26 10.40
N SER A 18 -25.20 -3.18 11.19
CA SER A 18 -24.25 -2.09 11.02
C SER A 18 -22.85 -2.55 11.36
N VAL A 19 -21.93 -2.44 10.41
CA VAL A 19 -20.54 -2.85 10.60
C VAL A 19 -19.60 -1.68 10.36
N THR A 20 -18.45 -1.73 11.00
CA THR A 20 -17.32 -0.85 10.76
C THR A 20 -16.16 -1.70 10.28
N MET A 21 -15.73 -1.48 9.04
CA MET A 21 -14.54 -2.07 8.46
C MET A 21 -13.37 -1.10 8.66
N THR A 22 -12.32 -1.56 9.33
CA THR A 22 -11.06 -0.83 9.52
C THR A 22 -9.95 -1.61 8.84
N VAL A 23 -9.18 -0.95 7.99
CA VAL A 23 -7.96 -1.50 7.39
C VAL A 23 -6.76 -0.74 7.91
N SER A 24 -5.79 -1.46 8.45
CA SER A 24 -4.57 -0.92 9.04
C SER A 24 -3.35 -1.64 8.50
N LEU A 25 -2.23 -0.93 8.47
CA LEU A 25 -0.92 -1.48 8.19
C LEU A 25 -0.14 -1.59 9.50
N LEU A 26 0.32 -2.79 9.83
CA LEU A 26 1.17 -3.06 10.98
C LEU A 26 2.63 -3.01 10.51
N GLY A 27 3.34 -1.97 10.95
CA GLY A 27 4.76 -1.77 10.67
C GLY A 27 5.65 -2.73 11.47
N GLU A 28 6.97 -2.51 11.41
CA GLU A 28 7.96 -3.40 12.04
C GLU A 28 7.84 -3.50 13.58
N ASN A 29 7.31 -2.46 14.23
CA ASN A 29 7.05 -2.44 15.67
C ASN A 29 5.62 -2.86 16.04
N ASP A 30 4.87 -3.48 15.12
CA ASP A 30 3.43 -3.79 15.21
C ASP A 30 2.54 -2.55 15.53
N ALA A 31 3.06 -1.33 15.34
CA ALA A 31 2.30 -0.10 15.49
C ALA A 31 1.30 0.03 14.32
N PRO A 32 -0.02 0.11 14.60
CA PRO A 32 -1.02 0.18 13.55
C PRO A 32 -1.11 1.57 12.93
N THR A 33 -0.95 1.64 11.62
CA THR A 33 -1.27 2.82 10.81
C THR A 33 -2.60 2.58 10.10
N GLN A 34 -3.66 3.29 10.52
CA GLN A 34 -4.97 3.16 9.89
C GLN A 34 -4.92 3.72 8.47
N LEU A 35 -5.19 2.88 7.47
CA LEU A 35 -5.28 3.28 6.07
C LEU A 35 -6.68 3.75 5.73
N PHE A 36 -7.69 3.10 6.30
CA PHE A 36 -9.09 3.38 6.01
C PHE A 36 -10.02 2.86 7.09
N GLN A 37 -11.14 3.54 7.26
CA GLN A 37 -12.24 3.09 8.08
C GLN A 37 -13.56 3.50 7.42
N GLN A 38 -14.51 2.58 7.34
CA GLN A 38 -15.86 2.88 6.88
C GLN A 38 -16.90 2.05 7.64
N SER A 39 -17.93 2.74 8.10
CA SER A 39 -19.14 2.12 8.63
C SER A 39 -20.20 2.02 7.54
N SER A 40 -20.92 0.90 7.49
CA SER A 40 -22.04 0.68 6.56
C SER A 40 -23.03 -0.34 7.08
N GLN A 41 -24.31 -0.17 6.70
CA GLN A 41 -25.39 -1.16 6.85
C GLN A 41 -25.82 -1.77 5.51
N THR A 42 -25.21 -1.33 4.42
CA THR A 42 -25.50 -1.82 3.06
C THR A 42 -24.20 -2.17 2.36
N ASP A 43 -24.34 -2.85 1.23
CA ASP A 43 -23.22 -3.16 0.35
C ASP A 43 -22.48 -1.88 -0.06
N PHE A 44 -21.16 -1.98 -0.17
CA PHE A 44 -20.35 -0.92 -0.76
C PHE A 44 -19.15 -1.49 -1.50
N HIS A 45 -18.68 -0.71 -2.48
CA HIS A 45 -17.36 -0.88 -3.07
C HIS A 45 -16.70 0.49 -3.12
N ARG A 46 -15.56 0.64 -2.44
CA ARG A 46 -14.81 1.90 -2.42
C ARG A 46 -13.33 1.67 -2.52
N CYS A 47 -12.67 2.53 -3.28
CA CYS A 47 -11.23 2.59 -3.36
C CYS A 47 -10.73 3.88 -2.71
N PHE A 48 -9.62 3.78 -2.00
CA PHE A 48 -8.95 4.91 -1.36
C PHE A 48 -7.47 4.90 -1.73
N HIS A 49 -6.93 6.10 -1.87
CA HIS A 49 -5.53 6.30 -2.15
C HIS A 49 -4.79 6.47 -0.83
N PHE A 50 -3.62 5.87 -0.74
CA PHE A 50 -2.71 6.04 0.39
C PHE A 50 -1.27 6.08 -0.12
N GLN A 51 -0.41 6.78 0.61
CA GLN A 51 1.00 6.75 0.32
C GLN A 51 1.62 5.50 0.95
N ALA A 52 2.22 4.64 0.13
CA ALA A 52 2.91 3.47 0.63
C ALA A 52 4.13 3.89 1.48
N PRO A 53 4.47 3.13 2.55
CA PRO A 53 5.60 3.46 3.39
C PRO A 53 6.90 3.51 2.59
N THR A 54 7.76 4.46 2.96
CA THR A 54 9.12 4.57 2.44
C THR A 54 10.03 3.62 3.22
N VAL A 55 10.68 2.70 2.52
CA VAL A 55 11.60 1.70 3.10
C VAL A 55 12.92 1.76 2.34
N ALA A 56 14.03 1.43 3.01
CA ALA A 56 15.35 1.50 2.40
C ALA A 56 15.52 0.45 1.28
N ASP A 57 15.21 -0.81 1.60
CA ASP A 57 15.29 -1.94 0.67
C ASP A 57 13.93 -2.65 0.58
N GLU A 58 13.75 -3.76 1.30
CA GLU A 58 12.51 -4.52 1.36
C GLU A 58 12.01 -4.59 2.81
N SER A 59 10.70 -4.37 3.01
CA SER A 59 10.05 -4.55 4.31
C SER A 59 8.77 -5.36 4.12
N VAL A 60 8.61 -6.42 4.90
CA VAL A 60 7.39 -7.23 4.96
C VAL A 60 6.57 -6.75 6.15
N GLN A 61 5.41 -6.18 5.87
CA GLN A 61 4.47 -5.67 6.85
C GLN A 61 3.18 -6.49 6.83
N LYS A 62 2.31 -6.33 7.82
CA LYS A 62 0.99 -7.00 7.81
C LYS A 62 -0.10 -5.98 7.54
N MET A 63 -0.95 -6.27 6.57
CA MET A 63 -2.21 -5.57 6.40
C MET A 63 -3.27 -6.28 7.24
N SER A 64 -3.83 -5.58 8.21
CA SER A 64 -4.85 -6.08 9.14
C SER A 64 -6.20 -5.47 8.77
N VAL A 65 -7.21 -6.32 8.59
CA VAL A 65 -8.58 -5.94 8.30
C VAL A 65 -9.44 -6.39 9.46
N VAL A 66 -10.11 -5.44 10.11
CA VAL A 66 -11.07 -5.70 11.18
C VAL A 66 -12.45 -5.28 10.70
N VAL A 67 -13.40 -6.19 10.74
CA VAL A 67 -14.82 -5.89 10.52
C VAL A 67 -15.55 -6.11 11.83
N GLN A 68 -16.10 -5.04 12.39
CA GLN A 68 -16.75 -5.04 13.70
C GLN A 68 -18.19 -4.57 13.57
N GLY A 69 -19.14 -5.42 13.93
CA GLY A 69 -20.52 -5.03 14.17
C GLY A 69 -20.88 -5.15 15.65
N SER A 70 -22.18 -5.17 15.96
CA SER A 70 -22.67 -5.28 17.34
C SER A 70 -22.56 -6.71 17.88
N SER A 71 -22.75 -7.70 17.02
CA SER A 71 -22.79 -9.13 17.37
C SER A 71 -21.62 -9.92 16.81
N PHE A 72 -20.89 -9.37 15.82
CA PHE A 72 -19.73 -10.03 15.26
C PHE A 72 -18.47 -9.17 15.23
N ARG A 73 -17.33 -9.85 15.29
CA ARG A 73 -16.02 -9.29 14.97
C ARG A 73 -15.24 -10.31 14.14
N MET A 74 -14.74 -9.86 13.00
CA MET A 74 -13.83 -10.63 12.15
C MET A 74 -12.53 -9.87 12.01
N THR A 75 -11.41 -10.58 12.11
CA THR A 75 -10.07 -10.04 11.87
C THR A 75 -9.37 -10.95 10.88
N GLU A 76 -8.72 -10.35 9.88
CA GLU A 76 -7.88 -11.05 8.91
C GLU A 76 -6.57 -10.28 8.73
N GLU A 77 -5.45 -10.99 8.65
CA GLU A 77 -4.14 -10.39 8.41
C GLU A 77 -3.42 -11.05 7.23
N ARG A 78 -2.87 -10.22 6.33
CA ARG A 78 -2.03 -10.65 5.21
C ARG A 78 -0.68 -9.97 5.23
N LYS A 79 0.37 -10.74 4.92
CA LYS A 79 1.71 -10.16 4.69
C LYS A 79 1.74 -9.45 3.34
N VAL A 80 2.23 -8.21 3.34
CA VAL A 80 2.44 -7.38 2.16
C VAL A 80 3.89 -6.92 2.14
N MET A 81 4.48 -6.84 0.95
CA MET A 81 5.88 -6.48 0.78
C MET A 81 6.01 -5.11 0.12
N PHE A 82 6.71 -4.20 0.78
CA PHE A 82 7.12 -2.92 0.21
C PHE A 82 8.58 -3.02 -0.20
N ARG A 83 8.86 -2.61 -1.44
CA ARG A 83 10.19 -2.62 -2.03
C ARG A 83 10.54 -1.24 -2.57
N SER A 84 11.70 -0.73 -2.19
CA SER A 84 12.33 0.40 -2.84
C SER A 84 12.80 -0.04 -4.23
N TYR A 85 12.47 0.75 -5.24
CA TYR A 85 13.02 0.57 -6.58
C TYR A 85 13.86 1.80 -6.87
N LEU A 86 15.19 1.61 -6.86
CA LEU A 86 16.09 2.64 -7.35
C LEU A 86 15.79 2.88 -8.84
N PRO A 87 15.71 4.15 -9.28
CA PRO A 87 15.53 4.45 -10.69
C PRO A 87 16.68 3.82 -11.49
N VAL A 88 16.35 3.16 -12.60
CA VAL A 88 17.35 2.71 -13.56
C VAL A 88 17.79 3.94 -14.35
N THR A 89 19.01 4.41 -14.11
CA THR A 89 19.57 5.53 -14.86
C THR A 89 20.11 5.04 -16.19
N PHE A 90 19.53 5.53 -17.29
CA PHE A 90 20.06 5.32 -18.62
C PHE A 90 20.89 6.53 -19.07
N ILE A 91 22.11 6.30 -19.52
CA ILE A 91 23.00 7.34 -20.03
C ILE A 91 23.13 7.14 -21.53
N GLN A 92 22.75 8.15 -22.30
CA GLN A 92 22.98 8.20 -23.74
C GLN A 92 24.01 9.29 -24.02
N THR A 93 25.11 8.90 -24.65
CA THR A 93 26.10 9.82 -25.20
C THR A 93 25.72 10.17 -26.64
N ASP A 94 26.18 11.33 -27.13
CA ASP A 94 25.96 11.73 -28.54
C ASP A 94 26.63 10.75 -29.52
N LYS A 95 27.75 10.15 -29.10
CA LYS A 95 28.51 9.16 -29.89
C LYS A 95 28.98 7.99 -29.03
N PRO A 96 29.16 6.79 -29.62
CA PRO A 96 29.70 5.64 -28.91
C PRO A 96 31.23 5.74 -28.65
N ILE A 97 31.98 6.53 -29.44
CA ILE A 97 33.45 6.65 -29.38
C ILE A 97 33.86 8.11 -29.66
N TYR A 98 34.85 8.63 -28.92
CA TYR A 98 35.42 9.97 -29.08
C TYR A 98 36.92 9.91 -29.40
N ASN A 99 37.40 10.85 -30.22
CA ASN A 99 38.84 11.05 -30.44
C ASN A 99 39.48 11.88 -29.31
N PRO A 100 40.80 11.75 -29.07
CA PRO A 100 41.51 12.59 -28.11
C PRO A 100 41.33 14.09 -28.42
N GLY A 101 40.90 14.88 -27.42
CA GLY A 101 40.65 16.31 -27.56
C GLY A 101 39.27 16.68 -28.13
N GLN A 102 38.45 15.70 -28.50
CA GLN A 102 37.07 15.95 -28.91
C GLN A 102 36.23 16.34 -27.69
N THR A 103 35.65 17.53 -27.71
CA THR A 103 34.64 18.00 -26.76
C THR A 103 33.28 17.95 -27.44
N GLY A 104 32.23 17.60 -26.67
CA GLY A 104 30.88 17.37 -27.15
C GLY A 104 30.19 18.61 -27.67
#